data_AF-A0A961LR48-F1
#
_entry.id   AF-A0A961LR48-F1
#
_cell.length_a   1.000
_cell.length_b   1.000
_cell.length_c   1.000
_cell.angle_alpha   90.00
_cell.angle_beta   90.00
_cell.angle_gamma   90.00
#
_symmetry.space_group_name_H-M   'P 1'
#
loop_
_entity.id
_entity.type
_entity.pdbx_description
1 polymer ?
#
loop_
_entity_poly.entity_id
_entity_poly.type
_entity_poly.pdbx_seq_one_letter_code
_entity_poly.pdbx_strand_id
1 'polypeptide(L)' 'MTPSDAADFLGVTTETLLRWRKDAWGPKYSQPTPHVVRYLREDLITFLKEHRA' A
#
# COMPACT_ATOMS: atom_id res chain seq x y z
N MET A 1 -6.89 -4.92 -4.51
CA MET A 1 -7.41 -4.37 -3.24
C MET A 1 -7.46 -2.85 -3.33
N THR A 2 -8.45 -2.22 -2.69
CA THR A 2 -8.52 -0.75 -2.59
C THR A 2 -7.48 -0.23 -1.58
N PRO A 3 -7.17 1.08 -1.56
CA PRO A 3 -6.30 1.64 -0.53
C PRO A 3 -6.84 1.42 0.89
N SER A 4 -8.17 1.42 1.07
CA SER A 4 -8.79 1.11 2.37
C SER A 4 -8.50 -0.32 2.79
N ASP A 5 -8.80 -1.30 1.94
CA ASP A 5 -8.53 -2.72 2.26
C ASP A 5 -7.03 -2.97 2.54
N ALA A 6 -6.15 -2.30 1.81
CA ALA A 6 -4.71 -2.40 2.01
C ALA A 6 -4.27 -1.79 3.35
N ALA A 7 -4.87 -0.67 3.74
CA ALA A 7 -4.61 -0.01 5.02
C ALA A 7 -5.03 -0.90 6.18
N ASP A 8 -6.25 -1.45 6.12
CA ASP A 8 -6.75 -2.44 7.07
C ASP A 8 -5.85 -3.68 7.14
N PHE A 9 -5.41 -4.20 6.00
CA PHE A 9 -4.52 -5.37 5.95
C PHE A 9 -3.16 -5.12 6.61
N LEU A 10 -2.61 -3.92 6.46
CA LEU A 10 -1.32 -3.53 7.05
C LEU A 10 -1.45 -3.00 8.48
N GLY A 11 -2.66 -2.77 8.98
CA GLY A 11 -2.91 -2.15 10.28
C GLY A 11 -2.51 -0.68 10.35
N VAL A 12 -2.56 0.05 9.22
CA VAL A 12 -2.24 1.49 9.14
C VAL A 12 -3.45 2.27 8.62
N THR A 13 -3.38 3.60 8.58
CA THR A 13 -4.44 4.42 7.99
C THR A 13 -4.26 4.59 6.48
N THR A 14 -5.35 4.88 5.77
CA THR A 14 -5.29 5.25 4.35
C THR A 14 -4.48 6.52 4.10
N GLU A 15 -4.44 7.43 5.06
CA GLU A 15 -3.58 8.62 5.05
C GLU A 15 -2.10 8.26 5.13
N THR A 16 -1.73 7.29 5.99
CA THR A 16 -0.37 6.75 6.03
C THR A 16 0.03 6.17 4.67
N LEU A 17 -0.85 5.38 4.03
CA LEU A 17 -0.58 4.87 2.68
C LEU A 17 -0.45 5.98 1.63
N LEU A 18 -1.25 7.04 1.72
CA LEU A 18 -1.12 8.21 0.84
C LEU A 18 0.22 8.91 1.02
N ARG A 19 0.62 9.12 2.27
CA ARG A 19 1.90 9.73 2.62
C ARG A 19 3.07 8.89 2.08
N TRP A 20 3.05 7.58 2.30
CA TRP A 20 4.07 6.68 1.78
C TRP A 20 4.21 6.79 0.26
N ARG A 21 3.11 6.83 -0.49
CA ARG A 21 3.17 7.04 -1.96
C ARG A 21 3.81 8.39 -2.33
N LYS A 22 3.53 9.46 -1.59
CA LYS A 22 4.15 10.78 -1.81
C LYS A 22 5.64 10.77 -1.49
N ASP A 23 6.02 10.05 -0.45
CA ASP A 23 7.40 9.88 0.01
C ASP A 23 8.17 8.83 -0.82
N ALA A 24 7.57 8.31 -1.91
CA ALA A 24 8.12 7.23 -2.74
C ALA A 24 8.52 5.98 -1.92
N TRP A 25 7.76 5.69 -0.88
CA TRP A 25 7.95 4.61 0.08
C TRP A 25 6.74 3.67 0.11
N GLY A 26 6.92 2.48 0.70
CA GLY A 26 5.84 1.55 1.02
C GLY A 26 5.67 0.40 0.03
N PRO A 27 4.58 -0.36 0.15
CA PRO A 27 4.31 -1.49 -0.72
C PRO A 27 4.03 -1.04 -2.16
N LYS A 28 4.38 -1.90 -3.11
CA LYS A 28 4.08 -1.67 -4.52
C LYS A 28 2.58 -1.49 -4.74
N TYR A 29 2.26 -0.56 -5.63
CA TYR A 29 0.90 -0.25 -6.04
C TYR A 29 0.82 -0.13 -7.55
N SER A 30 -0.37 -0.42 -8.09
CA SER A 30 -0.72 -0.18 -9.47
C SER A 30 -1.66 1.00 -9.56
N GLN A 31 -1.38 1.94 -10.45
CA GLN A 31 -2.19 3.13 -10.69
C GLN A 31 -2.59 3.18 -12.17
N PRO A 32 -3.61 2.42 -12.60
CA PRO A 32 -4.05 2.40 -13.99
C PRO A 32 -4.65 3.73 -14.46
N THR A 33 -5.17 4.54 -13.54
CA THR A 33 -5.63 5.92 -13.82
C THR A 33 -5.19 6.86 -12.70
N PRO A 34 -5.13 8.18 -12.92
CA PRO A 34 -4.66 9.14 -11.91
C PRO A 34 -5.39 9.07 -10.56
N HIS A 35 -6.65 8.64 -10.56
CA HIS A 35 -7.49 8.59 -9.35
C HIS A 35 -7.65 7.18 -8.76
N VAL A 36 -7.23 6.13 -9.48
CA VAL A 36 -7.44 4.75 -9.05
C VAL A 36 -6.12 4.13 -8.65
N VAL A 37 -5.97 3.89 -7.35
CA VAL A 37 -4.84 3.14 -6.78
C VAL A 37 -5.32 1.75 -6.38
N ARG A 38 -4.52 0.74 -6.73
CA ARG A 38 -4.76 -0.66 -6.42
C ARG A 38 -3.52 -1.29 -5.81
N TYR A 39 -3.75 -2.11 -4.81
CA TYR A 39 -2.72 -2.93 -4.18
C TYR A 39 -2.96 -4.41 -4.50
N LEU A 40 -1.88 -5.12 -4.82
CA LEU A 40 -1.89 -6.57 -4.84
C LEU A 40 -1.56 -7.08 -3.46
N ARG A 41 -2.31 -8.10 -3.02
CA ARG A 41 -2.13 -8.67 -1.68
C ARG A 41 -0.71 -9.24 -1.49
N GLU A 42 -0.16 -9.82 -2.55
CA GLU A 42 1.20 -10.39 -2.56
C GLU A 42 2.28 -9.33 -2.33
N ASP A 43 2.11 -8.13 -2.90
CA ASP A 43 3.02 -7.01 -2.67
C ASP A 43 2.93 -6.49 -1.22
N LEU A 44 1.73 -6.43 -0.65
CA LEU A 44 1.55 -6.07 0.76
C LEU A 44 2.24 -7.08 1.70
N ILE A 45 2.12 -8.38 1.41
CA ILE A 45 2.77 -9.44 2.18
C ILE A 45 4.29 -9.36 2.04
N THR A 46 4.80 -9.12 0.82
CA THR A 46 6.23 -8.95 0.56
C THR A 46 6.78 -7.78 1.37
N PHE A 47 6.11 -6.63 1.32
CA PHE A 47 6.46 -5.46 2.12
C PHE A 47 6.48 -5.76 3.63
N LEU A 48 5.46 -6.46 4.15
CA LEU A 48 5.43 -6.87 5.56
C LEU A 48 6.60 -7.79 5.91
N LYS A 49 7.01 -8.69 5.01
CA LYS A 49 8.15 -9.58 5.26
C LYS A 49 9.47 -8.81 5.27
N GLU A 50 9.66 -7.86 4.36
CA GLU A 50 10.89 -7.06 4.25
C GLU A 50 11.09 -6.12 5.44
N HIS A 51 10.00 -5.60 6.03
CA HIS A 51 10.05 -4.63 7.14
C HIS A 51 9.85 -5.23 8.54
N ARG A 52 9.69 -6.56 8.66
CA ARG A 52 9.54 -7.26 9.95
C ARG A 52 10.84 -7.96 10.40
N ALA A 53 11.99 -7.53 9.88
CA ALA A 53 13.32 -8.02 10.25
C ALA A 53 13.97 -7.12 11.32
#